data_AF-A0A968IMH8-F1
#
_entry.id   AF-A0A968IMH8-F1
#
_cell.length_a   1.000
_cell.length_b   1.000
_cell.length_c   1.000
_cell.angle_alpha   90.00
_cell.angle_beta   90.00
_cell.angle_gamma   90.00
#
_symmetry.space_group_name_H-M   'P 1'
#
loop_
_entity.id
_entity.type
_entity.pdbx_description
1 polymer ?
#
loop_
_entity_poly.entity_id
_entity_poly.type
_entity_poly.pdbx_seq_one_letter_code
_entity_poly.pdbx_strand_id
1 'polypeptide(L)'
;CGIRKVAPLRRKLSTLDAWITGQRQDQSPTTRGSVPVVQIDGAFGGEERQLIKYNPLSHWTSADVWMYIRSYEVPYNSLHDRGFVSIGCEPCTRSVLPNQHEREGRWWWEEATKKECGLHAINPTAS
;
A
#
# COMPACT_ATOMS: atom_id res chain seq x y z
N CYS A 1 -9.89 -9.77 -5.87
CA CYS A 1 -9.73 -8.43 -5.24
C CYS A 1 -11.03 -7.64 -5.13
N GLY A 2 -11.81 -7.48 -6.21
CA GLY A 2 -13.04 -6.65 -6.20
C GLY A 2 -14.01 -6.98 -5.05
N ILE A 3 -14.48 -8.22 -4.99
CA ILE A 3 -15.46 -8.68 -3.99
C ILE A 3 -14.89 -8.65 -2.56
N ARG A 4 -13.67 -9.18 -2.35
CA ARG A 4 -13.10 -9.43 -1.01
C ARG A 4 -12.35 -8.24 -0.39
N LYS A 5 -12.09 -7.17 -1.16
CA LYS A 5 -11.25 -6.04 -0.71
C LYS A 5 -11.84 -4.69 -1.11
N VAL A 6 -12.12 -4.47 -2.40
CA VAL A 6 -12.56 -3.15 -2.89
C VAL A 6 -13.99 -2.84 -2.48
N ALA A 7 -14.93 -3.76 -2.71
CA ALA A 7 -16.34 -3.57 -2.36
C ALA A 7 -16.58 -3.34 -0.85
N PRO A 8 -16.01 -4.14 0.08
CA PRO A 8 -16.18 -3.89 1.50
C PRO A 8 -15.52 -2.57 1.95
N LEU A 9 -14.36 -2.22 1.40
CA LEU A 9 -13.73 -0.94 1.73
C LEU A 9 -14.59 0.24 1.27
N ARG A 10 -15.10 0.21 0.04
CA ARG A 10 -16.00 1.25 -0.49
C ARG A 10 -17.22 1.48 0.41
N ARG A 11 -17.86 0.40 0.87
CA ARG A 11 -19.00 0.49 1.81
C ARG A 11 -18.63 1.16 3.13
N LYS A 12 -17.41 0.95 3.64
CA LYS A 12 -16.97 1.59 4.88
C LYS A 12 -16.59 3.06 4.64
N LEU A 13 -15.82 3.34 3.60
CA LEU A 13 -15.31 4.67 3.29
C LEU A 13 -16.43 5.66 2.93
N SER A 14 -17.55 5.20 2.35
CA SER A 14 -18.71 6.07 2.09
C SER A 14 -19.34 6.68 3.35
N THR A 15 -18.97 6.19 4.53
CA THR A 15 -19.44 6.70 5.83
C THR A 15 -18.47 7.69 6.49
N LEU A 16 -17.28 7.88 5.92
CA LEU A 16 -16.17 8.64 6.52
C LEU A 16 -15.78 9.83 5.64
N ASP A 17 -15.13 10.83 6.25
CA ASP A 17 -14.61 12.01 5.54
C ASP A 17 -13.14 11.87 5.16
N ALA A 18 -12.41 11.00 5.87
CA ALA A 18 -11.00 10.75 5.63
C ALA A 18 -10.56 9.34 6.02
N TRP A 19 -9.41 8.94 5.49
CA TRP A 19 -8.73 7.69 5.85
C TRP A 19 -7.21 7.81 5.71
N ILE A 20 -6.51 6.97 6.47
CA ILE A 20 -5.05 6.92 6.48
C ILE A 20 -4.60 5.60 5.84
N THR A 21 -3.57 5.65 4.98
CA THR A 21 -2.90 4.46 4.46
C THR A 21 -1.40 4.52 4.72
N GLY A 22 -0.77 3.35 4.72
CA GLY A 22 0.69 3.21 4.84
C GLY A 22 1.42 3.18 3.50
N GLN A 23 0.86 3.75 2.42
CA GLN A 23 1.57 3.85 1.14
C GLN A 23 2.83 4.71 1.30
N ARG A 24 3.95 4.22 0.77
CA ARG A 24 5.20 4.97 0.65
C ARG A 24 5.71 4.97 -0.79
N GLN A 25 6.48 5.99 -1.15
CA GLN A 25 7.01 6.17 -2.50
C GLN A 25 8.03 5.07 -2.87
N ASP A 26 8.83 4.62 -1.90
CA ASP A 26 9.90 3.63 -2.11
C ASP A 26 9.39 2.22 -2.44
N GLN A 27 8.11 1.94 -2.21
CA GLN A 27 7.52 0.61 -2.38
C GLN A 27 7.29 0.21 -3.82
N SER A 28 7.25 1.17 -4.74
CA SER A 28 7.05 0.92 -6.16
C SER A 28 7.47 2.14 -6.97
N PRO A 29 8.56 2.05 -7.76
CA PRO A 29 9.01 3.15 -8.60
C PRO A 29 7.94 3.59 -9.61
N THR A 30 7.09 2.67 -10.06
CA THR A 30 6.16 2.85 -11.19
C THR A 30 4.75 3.27 -10.74
N THR A 31 4.29 2.81 -9.58
CA THR A 31 2.89 3.00 -9.14
C THR A 31 2.73 3.85 -7.89
N ARG A 32 3.84 4.19 -7.20
CA ARG A 32 3.83 4.92 -5.93
C ARG A 32 4.86 6.04 -5.83
N GLY A 33 5.78 6.18 -6.78
CA GLY A 33 6.87 7.16 -6.72
C GLY A 33 6.45 8.61 -6.50
N SER A 34 5.20 8.97 -6.79
CA SER A 34 4.65 10.32 -6.58
C SER A 34 3.44 10.35 -5.62
N VAL A 35 3.27 9.33 -4.76
CA VAL A 35 2.14 9.33 -3.81
C VAL A 35 2.28 10.51 -2.84
N PRO A 36 1.30 11.43 -2.74
CA PRO A 36 1.40 12.59 -1.85
C PRO A 36 1.05 12.24 -0.40
N VAL A 37 1.47 13.08 0.54
CA VAL A 37 1.09 12.96 1.97
C VAL A 37 -0.41 13.15 2.17
N VAL A 38 -1.05 14.01 1.38
CA VAL A 38 -2.50 14.26 1.41
C VAL A 38 -3.02 14.32 -0.02
N GLN A 39 -4.17 13.68 -0.29
CA GLN A 39 -4.86 13.78 -1.57
C GLN A 39 -6.37 13.62 -1.39
N ILE A 40 -7.14 14.17 -2.32
CA ILE A 40 -8.53 13.77 -2.50
C ILE A 40 -8.54 12.36 -3.10
N ASP A 41 -9.37 11.48 -2.55
CA ASP A 41 -9.51 10.12 -3.02
C ASP A 41 -10.49 10.05 -4.20
N GLY A 42 -9.96 10.03 -5.42
CA GLY A 42 -10.76 9.89 -6.63
C GLY A 42 -11.33 8.47 -6.86
N ALA A 43 -10.92 7.47 -6.08
CA ALA A 43 -11.34 6.07 -6.29
C ALA A 43 -12.56 5.68 -5.45
N PHE A 44 -12.73 6.32 -4.30
CA PHE A 44 -13.79 6.07 -3.34
C PHE A 44 -14.59 7.32 -2.95
N GLY A 45 -14.08 8.53 -3.20
CA GLY A 45 -14.85 9.76 -3.09
C GLY A 45 -15.96 9.83 -4.15
N GLY A 46 -17.04 10.54 -3.82
CA GLY A 46 -18.14 10.85 -4.74
C GLY A 46 -18.24 12.34 -5.02
N GLU A 47 -19.04 12.72 -6.02
CA GLU A 47 -19.26 14.14 -6.37
C GLU A 47 -19.88 14.94 -5.22
N GLU A 48 -20.78 14.30 -4.46
CA GLU A 48 -21.49 14.92 -3.34
C GLU A 48 -20.68 14.94 -2.03
N ARG A 49 -19.71 14.03 -1.88
CA ARG A 49 -18.86 13.92 -0.68
C ARG A 49 -17.44 13.52 -1.08
N GLN A 50 -16.52 14.47 -0.91
CA GLN A 50 -15.10 14.22 -1.03
C GLN A 50 -14.62 13.34 0.13
N LEU A 51 -13.69 12.43 -0.17
CA LEU A 51 -12.99 11.62 0.82
C LEU A 51 -11.51 12.00 0.76
N ILE A 52 -10.89 12.32 1.89
CA ILE A 52 -9.47 12.67 1.96
C ILE A 52 -8.62 11.44 2.33
N LYS A 53 -7.60 11.14 1.52
CA LYS A 53 -6.63 10.07 1.81
C LYS A 53 -5.31 10.68 2.29
N TYR A 54 -4.88 10.25 3.46
CA TYR A 54 -3.59 10.61 4.06
C TYR A 54 -2.59 9.46 3.93
N ASN A 55 -1.35 9.77 3.53
CA ASN A 55 -0.23 8.84 3.50
C ASN A 55 0.94 9.44 4.31
N PRO A 56 0.87 9.43 5.66
CA PRO A 56 1.87 10.11 6.51
C PRO A 56 3.29 9.58 6.31
N LEU A 57 3.41 8.32 5.91
CA LEU A 57 4.69 7.65 5.65
C LEU A 57 5.15 7.78 4.20
N SER A 58 4.54 8.66 3.40
CA SER A 58 4.82 8.75 1.96
C SER A 58 6.32 8.83 1.65
N HIS A 59 7.05 9.68 2.37
CA HIS A 59 8.48 9.93 2.16
C HIS A 59 9.40 9.02 2.98
N TRP A 60 8.85 8.08 3.75
CA TRP A 60 9.66 7.13 4.51
C TRP A 60 10.15 6.01 3.60
N THR A 61 11.40 5.62 3.80
CA THR A 61 11.94 4.39 3.24
C THR A 61 11.54 3.18 4.09
N SER A 62 11.68 1.98 3.53
CA SER A 62 11.54 0.72 4.25
C SER A 62 12.50 0.65 5.45
N ALA A 63 13.71 1.21 5.30
CA ALA A 63 14.67 1.30 6.38
C ALA A 63 14.17 2.19 7.53
N ASP A 64 13.54 3.34 7.22
CA ASP A 64 12.97 4.23 8.25
C ASP A 64 11.82 3.53 9.02
N VAL A 65 10.95 2.80 8.30
CA VAL A 65 9.87 2.02 8.93
C VAL A 65 10.45 0.96 9.88
N TRP A 66 11.44 0.20 9.44
CA TRP A 66 12.06 -0.83 10.27
C TRP A 66 12.88 -0.27 11.44
N MET A 67 13.50 0.90 11.24
CA MET A 67 14.15 1.62 12.33
C MET A 67 13.11 1.98 13.39
N TYR A 68 11.97 2.56 13.00
CA TYR A 68 10.92 2.92 13.95
C TYR A 68 10.34 1.70 14.67
N ILE A 69 10.02 0.62 13.93
CA ILE A 69 9.50 -0.62 14.53
C ILE A 69 10.45 -1.14 15.62
N ARG A 70 11.76 -1.13 15.35
CA ARG A 70 12.77 -1.61 16.31
C ARG A 70 13.01 -0.66 17.48
N SER A 71 13.12 0.64 17.22
CA SER A 71 13.39 1.65 18.26
C SER A 71 12.26 1.79 19.27
N TYR A 72 11.03 1.52 18.85
CA TYR A 72 9.83 1.66 19.68
C TYR A 72 9.15 0.32 20.01
N GLU A 73 9.84 -0.81 19.74
CA GLU A 73 9.35 -2.17 20.02
C GLU A 73 7.92 -2.42 19.50
N VAL A 74 7.60 -1.88 18.32
CA VAL A 74 6.27 -2.01 17.72
C VAL A 74 6.06 -3.47 17.32
N PRO A 75 4.97 -4.12 17.73
CA PRO A 75 4.66 -5.47 17.28
C PRO A 75 4.53 -5.51 15.75
N TYR A 76 5.19 -6.48 15.11
CA TYR A 76 5.14 -6.68 13.67
C TYR A 76 4.75 -8.13 13.32
N ASN A 77 4.43 -8.38 12.06
CA ASN A 77 4.03 -9.70 11.60
C ASN A 77 5.24 -10.64 11.50
N SER A 78 5.22 -11.79 12.18
CA SER A 78 6.32 -12.77 12.20
C SER A 78 6.69 -13.36 10.83
N LEU A 79 5.84 -13.19 9.81
CA LEU A 79 6.21 -13.52 8.43
C LEU A 79 7.39 -12.67 7.91
N HIS A 80 7.61 -11.48 8.45
CA HIS A 80 8.77 -10.66 8.09
C HIS A 80 10.10 -11.38 8.41
N ASP A 81 10.16 -12.15 9.49
CA ASP A 81 11.33 -12.98 9.85
C ASP A 81 11.53 -14.17 8.91
N ARG A 82 10.53 -14.45 8.06
CA ARG A 82 10.53 -15.52 7.06
C ARG A 82 10.70 -14.99 5.63
N GLY A 83 11.18 -13.76 5.47
CA GLY A 83 11.46 -13.16 4.16
C GLY A 83 10.25 -12.56 3.44
N PHE A 84 9.10 -12.42 4.11
CA PHE A 84 7.94 -11.72 3.54
C PHE A 84 8.07 -10.22 3.75
N VAL A 85 8.57 -9.48 2.77
CA VAL A 85 8.74 -8.01 2.89
C VAL A 85 7.42 -7.27 2.66
N SER A 86 6.69 -7.59 1.59
CA SER A 86 5.34 -7.06 1.33
C SER A 86 4.29 -8.15 1.57
N ILE A 87 3.36 -7.94 2.52
CA ILE A 87 2.36 -8.93 2.91
C ILE A 87 0.98 -8.62 2.32
N GLY A 88 0.28 -9.64 1.85
CA GLY A 88 -1.10 -9.59 1.34
C GLY A 88 -1.91 -10.80 1.78
N CYS A 89 -2.89 -11.21 0.95
CA CYS A 89 -3.56 -12.48 1.15
C CYS A 89 -2.58 -13.64 0.90
N GLU A 90 -2.73 -14.73 1.65
CA GLU A 90 -1.92 -15.95 1.55
C GLU A 90 -1.73 -16.44 0.11
N PRO A 91 -2.77 -16.63 -0.74
CA PRO A 91 -2.58 -17.23 -2.05
C PRO A 91 -1.99 -16.24 -3.08
N CYS A 92 -1.73 -14.99 -2.68
CA CYS A 92 -1.23 -13.92 -3.55
C CYS A 92 0.00 -13.22 -2.98
N THR A 93 0.63 -13.80 -1.96
CA THR A 93 1.88 -13.33 -1.36
C THR A 93 2.90 -14.46 -1.22
N ARG A 94 4.16 -14.23 -1.60
CA ARG A 94 5.31 -15.10 -1.30
C ARG A 94 6.47 -14.30 -0.70
N SER A 95 7.41 -14.98 -0.04
CA SER A 95 8.68 -14.39 0.38
C SER A 95 9.51 -13.97 -0.84
N VAL A 96 10.43 -13.03 -0.62
CA VAL A 96 11.40 -12.57 -1.62
C VAL A 96 12.81 -12.99 -1.20
N LEU A 97 13.70 -13.14 -2.19
CA LEU A 97 15.12 -13.41 -1.96
C LEU A 97 15.86 -12.13 -1.52
N PRO A 98 17.06 -12.26 -0.94
CA PRO A 98 17.91 -11.10 -0.69
C PRO A 98 18.09 -10.27 -1.98
N ASN A 99 17.99 -8.95 -1.84
CA ASN A 99 18.10 -7.96 -2.93
C ASN A 99 16.97 -7.99 -3.98
N GLN A 100 15.96 -8.85 -3.85
CA GLN A 100 14.73 -8.72 -4.65
C GLN A 100 13.88 -7.55 -4.14
N HIS A 101 13.20 -6.90 -5.07
CA HIS A 101 12.32 -5.78 -4.77
C HIS A 101 11.09 -6.27 -3.98
N GLU A 102 10.66 -5.51 -2.97
CA GLU A 102 9.62 -5.94 -2.02
C GLU A 102 8.29 -6.37 -2.67
N ARG A 103 7.98 -5.80 -3.84
CA ARG A 103 6.76 -6.10 -4.61
C ARG A 103 6.81 -7.39 -5.42
N GLU A 104 7.98 -7.97 -5.67
CA GLU A 104 8.11 -9.23 -6.42
C GLU A 104 7.43 -10.43 -5.71
N GLY A 105 7.16 -10.29 -4.41
CA GLY A 105 6.37 -11.24 -3.64
C GLY A 105 4.86 -11.14 -3.86
N ARG A 106 4.36 -10.12 -4.59
CA ARG A 106 2.93 -9.81 -4.74
C ARG A 106 2.47 -10.08 -6.17
N TRP A 107 1.41 -10.89 -6.33
CA TRP A 107 0.90 -11.27 -7.66
C TRP A 107 2.04 -11.73 -8.59
N TRP A 108 2.92 -12.59 -8.07
CA TRP A 108 4.19 -12.95 -8.70
C TRP A 108 4.07 -13.63 -10.07
N TRP A 109 2.86 -14.10 -10.43
CA TRP A 109 2.54 -14.65 -11.74
C TRP A 109 2.16 -13.57 -12.77
N GLU A 110 2.01 -12.32 -12.33
CA GLU A 110 1.78 -11.14 -13.17
C GLU A 110 3.03 -10.25 -13.18
N GLU A 111 3.00 -9.13 -13.91
CA GLU A 111 4.04 -8.10 -13.84
C GLU A 111 4.01 -7.39 -12.47
N ALA A 112 4.61 -8.03 -11.46
CA ALA A 112 4.53 -7.70 -10.03
C ALA A 112 4.93 -6.25 -9.68
N THR A 113 5.81 -5.65 -10.49
CA THR A 113 6.24 -4.24 -10.32
C THR A 113 5.32 -3.23 -10.99
N LYS A 114 4.39 -3.64 -11.87
CA LYS A 114 3.49 -2.72 -12.58
C LYS A 114 2.07 -2.73 -12.04
N LYS A 115 1.65 -3.82 -11.40
CA LYS A 115 0.28 -3.95 -10.88
C LYS A 115 0.15 -3.27 -9.53
N GLU A 116 -0.80 -2.34 -9.40
CA GLU A 116 -1.18 -1.75 -8.12
C GLU A 116 -2.42 -2.43 -7.51
N CYS A 117 -2.51 -2.36 -6.19
CA CYS A 117 -3.69 -2.77 -5.46
C CYS A 117 -4.90 -1.95 -5.93
N GLY A 118 -6.03 -2.57 -6.25
CA GLY A 118 -7.28 -1.85 -6.60
C GLY A 118 -7.85 -0.93 -5.50
N LEU A 119 -7.21 -0.84 -4.33
CA LEU A 119 -7.47 0.22 -3.34
C LEU A 119 -6.84 1.57 -3.73
N HIS A 120 -5.93 1.57 -4.70
CA HIS A 120 -5.09 2.70 -5.06
C HIS A 120 -5.01 2.83 -6.58
N ALA A 121 -6.07 2.44 -7.29
CA ALA A 121 -6.13 2.40 -8.74
C ALA A 121 -5.94 3.78 -9.41
N ILE A 122 -5.99 4.86 -8.62
CA ILE A 122 -5.85 6.26 -9.06
C ILE A 122 -4.76 6.96 -8.22
N ASN A 123 -3.61 6.31 -8.06
CA ASN A 123 -2.44 7.07 -7.65
C ASN A 123 -2.05 8.00 -8.81
N PRO A 124 -1.58 9.23 -8.53
CA PRO A 124 -0.96 10.06 -9.56
C PRO A 124 0.18 9.28 -10.20
N THR A 125 0.29 9.30 -11.52
CA THR A 125 1.48 8.80 -12.20
C THR A 125 2.59 9.82 -12.05
N ALA A 126 3.82 9.38 -11.82
CA ALA A 126 4.98 10.27 -11.90
C ALA A 126 5.03 10.87 -13.33
N SER A 127 5.16 12.19 -13.43
CA SER A 127 5.40 12.90 -14.69
C SER A 127 6.84 12.71 -15.15
#